data_AF-A0A1H2RWY5-F1
#
_entry.id   AF-A0A1H2RWY5-F1
#
_cell.length_a   1.000
_cell.length_b   1.000
_cell.length_c   1.000
_cell.angle_alpha   90.00
_cell.angle_beta   90.00
_cell.angle_gamma   90.00
#
_symmetry.space_group_name_H-M   'P 1'
#
loop_
_entity.id
_entity.type
_entity.pdbx_description
1 polymer ?
#
loop_
_entity_poly.entity_id
_entity_poly.type
_entity_poly.pdbx_seq_one_letter_code
_entity_poly.pdbx_strand_id
1 'polypeptide(L)'
;MYLHGIPFVHLKRHYPEITPQKETARRSPSHLADTHHLKECLGFVPVHLLRTSKKYPLDTCLKECLRYGDTVMAFSGIPTTCVQLSLHEWGVDRLMLRKAVWILTLRPSALRWLKVHFPSTPLILTGWDRDEKRRHRRLGFPLK
;
A
#
# COMPACT_ATOMS: atom_id res chain seq x y z
N MET A 1 13.10 -4.97 3.11
CA MET A 1 12.38 -4.07 2.19
C MET A 1 11.00 -3.82 2.76
N TYR A 2 10.40 -2.68 2.43
CA TYR A 2 9.05 -2.30 2.82
C TYR A 2 8.19 -2.12 1.58
N LEU A 3 6.94 -2.56 1.63
CA LEU A 3 6.00 -2.54 0.51
C LEU A 3 4.73 -1.81 0.92
N HIS A 4 4.24 -0.96 0.04
CA HIS A 4 2.95 -0.29 0.19
C HIS A 4 2.07 -0.58 -1.02
N GLY A 5 0.92 -1.23 -0.77
CA GLY A 5 -0.13 -1.41 -1.76
C GLY A 5 -1.02 -0.17 -1.83
N ILE A 6 -1.31 0.33 -3.03
CA ILE A 6 -2.16 1.50 -3.24
C ILE A 6 -2.95 1.37 -4.55
N PRO A 7 -4.24 1.73 -4.60
CA PRO A 7 -4.92 1.86 -5.89
C PRO A 7 -4.35 3.05 -6.66
N PHE A 8 -4.04 2.87 -7.93
CA PHE A 8 -3.38 3.87 -8.77
C PHE A 8 -4.04 5.25 -8.74
N VAL A 9 -5.38 5.31 -8.63
CA VAL A 9 -6.12 6.57 -8.53
C VAL A 9 -5.76 7.36 -7.27
N HIS A 10 -5.52 6.67 -6.14
CA HIS A 10 -5.06 7.31 -4.91
C HIS A 10 -3.60 7.71 -5.03
N LEU A 11 -2.75 6.88 -5.65
CA LEU A 11 -1.36 7.24 -5.91
C LEU A 11 -1.26 8.58 -6.66
N LYS A 12 -2.05 8.74 -7.74
CA LYS A 12 -2.11 10.00 -8.49
C LYS A 12 -2.56 11.18 -7.65
N ARG A 13 -3.57 10.98 -6.79
CA ARG A 13 -4.15 12.05 -5.95
C ARG A 13 -3.15 12.54 -4.89
N HIS A 14 -2.35 11.63 -4.35
CA HIS A 14 -1.46 11.91 -3.23
C HIS A 14 -0.03 12.23 -3.68
N TYR A 15 0.34 11.99 -4.92
CA TYR A 15 1.69 12.30 -5.38
C TYR A 15 2.10 13.76 -5.09
N PRO A 16 3.30 14.03 -4.52
CA PRO A 16 4.44 13.11 -4.34
C PRO A 16 4.51 12.39 -3.00
N GLU A 17 3.52 12.51 -2.13
CA GLU A 17 3.58 12.05 -0.75
C GLU A 17 2.24 11.58 -0.18
N ILE A 18 2.26 10.51 0.61
CA ILE A 18 1.07 10.10 1.36
C ILE A 18 1.23 10.58 2.79
N THR A 19 0.27 11.37 3.24
CA THR A 19 0.08 11.73 4.65
C THR A 19 -1.20 11.08 5.18
N PRO A 20 -1.27 10.80 6.50
CA PRO A 20 -2.48 10.46 7.21
C PRO A 20 -3.61 11.42 6.83
N GLN A 21 -4.61 10.91 6.12
CA GLN A 21 -5.81 11.69 5.86
C GLN A 21 -6.70 11.69 7.11
N LYS A 22 -7.28 12.86 7.41
CA LYS A 22 -8.53 12.93 8.18
C LYS A 22 -9.62 12.23 7.35
N GLU A 23 -10.42 11.40 8.02
CA GLU A 23 -11.28 10.35 7.44
C GLU A 23 -12.03 10.70 6.14
N THR A 24 -12.13 9.71 5.24
CA THR A 24 -13.20 9.68 4.23
C THR A 24 -14.25 8.64 4.59
N ALA A 25 -15.51 9.08 4.58
CA ALA A 25 -16.71 8.52 5.22
C ALA A 25 -17.25 7.15 4.74
N ARG A 26 -16.42 6.25 4.19
CA ARG A 26 -16.85 4.89 3.82
C ARG A 26 -15.79 3.86 4.19
N ARG A 27 -15.86 3.34 5.42
CA ARG A 27 -15.05 2.22 5.91
C ARG A 27 -15.96 1.18 6.54
N SER A 28 -15.61 -0.10 6.43
CA SER A 28 -16.30 -1.19 7.13
C SER A 28 -16.19 -1.01 8.65
N PRO A 29 -17.08 -1.61 9.46
CA PRO A 29 -16.99 -1.55 10.91
C PRO A 29 -15.64 -1.99 11.48
N SER A 30 -15.01 -3.02 10.89
CA SER A 30 -13.68 -3.47 11.28
C SER A 30 -12.59 -2.44 11.02
N HIS A 31 -12.62 -1.79 9.84
CA HIS A 31 -11.69 -0.70 9.53
C HIS A 31 -11.93 0.52 10.42
N LEU A 32 -13.18 0.80 10.83
CA LEU A 32 -13.47 1.89 11.75
C LEU A 32 -12.92 1.60 13.14
N ALA A 33 -13.12 0.38 13.67
CA ALA A 33 -12.57 -0.02 14.96
C ALA A 33 -11.04 0.06 14.99
N ASP A 34 -10.37 -0.46 13.96
CA ASP A 34 -8.91 -0.35 13.81
C ASP A 34 -8.45 1.12 13.69
N THR A 35 -9.16 1.92 12.90
CA THR A 35 -8.92 3.37 12.78
C THR A 35 -9.04 4.09 14.12
N HIS A 36 -10.07 3.76 14.91
CA HIS A 36 -10.28 4.32 16.24
C HIS A 36 -9.16 3.90 17.20
N HIS A 37 -8.83 2.61 17.24
CA HIS A 37 -7.75 2.10 18.08
C HIS A 37 -6.40 2.75 17.75
N LEU A 38 -6.05 2.87 16.47
CA LEU A 38 -4.80 3.52 16.05
C LEU A 38 -4.78 5.01 16.41
N LYS A 39 -5.91 5.72 16.29
CA LYS A 39 -6.02 7.11 16.75
C LYS A 39 -5.85 7.24 18.26
N GLU A 40 -6.46 6.34 19.04
CA GLU A 40 -6.33 6.33 20.50
C GLU A 40 -4.90 6.07 20.94
N CYS A 41 -4.21 5.12 20.30
CA CYS A 41 -2.85 4.75 20.67
C CYS A 41 -1.77 5.70 20.12
N LEU A 42 -1.95 6.24 18.91
CA LEU A 42 -0.90 6.98 18.18
C LEU A 42 -1.24 8.46 17.94
N GLY A 43 -2.50 8.87 18.14
CA GLY A 43 -2.99 10.22 17.82
C GLY A 43 -3.29 10.45 16.34
N PHE A 44 -2.98 9.50 15.45
CA PHE A 44 -3.24 9.58 14.01
C PHE A 44 -3.38 8.18 13.38
N VAL A 45 -3.82 8.13 12.12
CA VAL A 45 -3.91 6.88 11.34
C VAL A 45 -2.68 6.78 10.44
N PRO A 46 -1.74 5.86 10.70
CA PRO A 46 -0.51 5.78 9.93
C PRO A 46 -0.73 5.34 8.48
N VAL A 47 0.28 5.57 7.63
CA VAL A 47 0.41 4.89 6.34
C VAL A 47 1.03 3.51 6.59
N HIS A 48 0.35 2.46 6.17
CA HIS A 48 0.73 1.07 6.46
C HIS A 48 1.69 0.54 5.39
N LEU A 49 2.77 -0.12 5.83
CA LEU A 49 3.73 -0.82 4.99
C LEU A 49 3.98 -2.24 5.50
N LEU A 50 4.09 -3.20 4.58
CA LEU A 50 4.51 -4.56 4.89
C LEU A 50 6.03 -4.70 4.77
N ARG A 51 6.67 -5.29 5.78
CA ARG A 51 8.11 -5.56 5.79
C ARG A 51 8.38 -7.00 5.39
N THR A 52 9.20 -7.18 4.36
CA THR A 52 9.71 -8.50 3.95
C THR A 52 10.61 -9.08 5.04
N SER A 53 10.46 -10.37 5.33
CA SER A 53 11.36 -11.11 6.21
C SER A 53 11.45 -12.59 5.79
N LYS A 54 12.32 -13.38 6.42
CA LYS A 54 12.37 -14.84 6.17
C LYS A 54 11.04 -15.54 6.44
N LYS A 55 10.27 -15.05 7.42
CA LYS A 55 8.95 -15.59 7.79
C LYS A 55 7.79 -14.95 7.00
N TYR A 56 8.09 -13.91 6.23
CA TYR A 56 7.10 -13.15 5.46
C TYR A 56 7.73 -12.71 4.14
N PRO A 57 7.85 -13.64 3.19
CA PRO A 57 8.61 -13.44 1.96
C PRO A 57 7.95 -12.43 1.01
N LEU A 58 8.71 -11.97 0.03
CA LEU A 58 8.32 -10.92 -0.90
C LEU A 58 7.02 -11.26 -1.66
N ASP A 59 6.84 -12.51 -2.06
CA ASP A 59 5.64 -12.97 -2.75
C ASP A 59 4.39 -12.85 -1.86
N THR A 60 4.49 -13.21 -0.58
CA THR A 60 3.41 -13.00 0.39
C THR A 60 3.11 -11.52 0.56
N CYS A 61 4.14 -10.67 0.77
CA CYS A 61 3.93 -9.22 0.88
C CYS A 61 3.23 -8.63 -0.35
N LEU A 62 3.64 -9.05 -1.54
CA LEU A 62 3.06 -8.58 -2.79
C LEU A 62 1.60 -9.01 -2.92
N LYS A 63 1.24 -10.27 -2.61
CA LYS A 63 -0.15 -10.74 -2.60
C LYS A 63 -1.01 -9.89 -1.68
N GLU A 64 -0.59 -9.69 -0.44
CA GLU A 64 -1.35 -8.88 0.53
C GLU A 64 -1.45 -7.40 0.11
N CYS A 65 -0.37 -6.80 -0.37
CA CYS A 65 -0.40 -5.44 -0.92
C CYS A 65 -1.35 -5.31 -2.12
N LEU A 66 -1.37 -6.33 -2.99
CA LEU A 66 -2.24 -6.37 -4.15
C LEU A 66 -3.69 -6.67 -3.79
N ARG A 67 -4.01 -7.25 -2.64
CA ARG A 67 -5.42 -7.33 -2.17
C ARG A 67 -6.02 -5.94 -1.95
N TYR A 68 -5.23 -5.01 -1.42
CA TYR A 68 -5.65 -3.63 -1.17
C TYR A 68 -5.64 -2.75 -2.43
N GLY A 69 -4.51 -2.73 -3.13
CA GLY A 69 -4.24 -1.82 -4.24
C GLY A 69 -3.97 -2.53 -5.56
N ASP A 70 -3.84 -1.79 -6.65
CA ASP A 70 -3.44 -2.34 -7.96
C ASP A 70 -2.02 -1.90 -8.37
N THR A 71 -1.36 -1.16 -7.49
CA THR A 71 0.01 -0.72 -7.63
C THR A 71 0.70 -0.95 -6.30
N VAL A 72 1.92 -1.47 -6.33
CA VAL A 72 2.77 -1.69 -5.18
C VAL A 72 4.03 -0.86 -5.35
N MET A 73 4.37 -0.10 -4.31
CA MET A 73 5.61 0.65 -4.24
C MET A 73 6.51 0.03 -3.20
N ALA A 74 7.78 -0.16 -3.56
CA ALA A 74 8.76 -0.74 -2.66
C ALA A 74 9.80 0.27 -2.22
N PHE A 75 10.25 0.14 -0.98
CA PHE A 75 11.19 1.04 -0.34
C PHE A 75 12.30 0.21 0.33
N SER A 76 13.55 0.63 0.14
CA SER A 76 14.71 -0.01 0.80
C SER A 76 14.66 0.19 2.32
N GLY A 77 14.19 1.35 2.77
CA GLY A 77 13.92 1.70 4.15
C GLY A 77 12.76 2.69 4.27
N ILE A 78 12.28 2.89 5.50
CA ILE A 78 11.25 3.86 5.86
C ILE A 78 11.84 4.92 6.79
N PRO A 79 11.17 6.08 6.98
CA PRO A 79 11.60 7.08 7.95
C PRO A 79 11.86 6.49 9.35
N THR A 80 12.76 7.12 10.11
CA THR A 80 13.07 6.74 11.50
C THR A 80 11.86 6.89 12.42
N THR A 81 10.96 7.83 12.12
CA THR A 81 9.65 7.98 12.77
C THR A 81 8.68 6.93 12.24
N CYS A 82 8.81 5.71 12.74
CA CYS A 82 7.92 4.60 12.41
C CYS A 82 7.47 3.85 13.66
N VAL A 83 6.29 3.24 13.58
CA VAL A 83 5.71 2.43 14.64
C VAL A 83 5.46 1.05 14.09
N GLN A 84 5.83 0.02 14.84
CA GLN A 84 5.48 -1.36 14.47
C GLN A 84 4.03 -1.63 14.88
N LEU A 85 3.16 -1.90 13.90
CA LEU A 85 1.73 -2.14 14.12
C LEU A 85 1.45 -3.64 14.33
N SER A 86 2.22 -4.49 13.65
CA SER A 86 2.17 -5.94 13.83
C SER A 86 3.53 -6.57 13.52
N LEU A 87 3.64 -7.90 13.57
CA LEU A 87 4.90 -8.61 13.30
C LEU A 87 5.50 -8.25 11.92
N HIS A 88 4.67 -7.95 10.93
CA HIS A 88 5.09 -7.68 9.55
C HIS A 88 4.68 -6.30 9.06
N GLU A 89 4.00 -5.51 9.87
CA GLU A 89 3.41 -4.24 9.46
C GLU A 89 3.97 -3.07 10.24
N TRP A 90 4.26 -2.00 9.49
CA TRP A 90 4.88 -0.78 9.98
C TRP A 90 4.05 0.42 9.55
N GLY A 91 3.80 1.30 10.49
CA GLY A 91 3.11 2.57 10.29
C GLY A 91 4.10 3.72 10.21
N VAL A 92 3.87 4.64 9.28
CA VAL A 92 4.59 5.93 9.19
C VAL A 92 3.59 7.09 9.15
N ASP A 93 3.98 8.23 9.68
CA ASP A 93 3.23 9.49 9.60
C ASP A 93 3.33 10.16 8.23
N ARG A 94 4.29 9.75 7.40
CA ARG A 94 4.51 10.32 6.07
C ARG A 94 5.27 9.33 5.19
N LEU A 95 4.75 9.08 4.00
CA LEU A 95 5.42 8.23 3.00
C LEU A 95 5.81 9.04 1.76
N MET A 96 7.11 9.22 1.57
CA MET A 96 7.68 9.86 0.38
C MET A 96 7.67 8.90 -0.80
N LEU A 97 6.70 9.04 -1.70
CA LEU A 97 6.53 8.10 -2.82
C LEU A 97 7.75 8.10 -3.75
N ARG A 98 8.39 9.26 -3.94
CA ARG A 98 9.61 9.41 -4.75
C ARG A 98 10.80 8.57 -4.27
N LYS A 99 10.79 8.08 -3.03
CA LYS A 99 11.85 7.20 -2.50
C LYS A 99 11.66 5.73 -2.89
N ALA A 100 10.66 5.41 -3.71
CA ALA A 100 10.42 4.06 -4.16
C ALA A 100 11.59 3.54 -5.03
N VAL A 101 12.06 2.34 -4.72
CA VAL A 101 13.18 1.67 -5.40
C VAL A 101 12.72 0.79 -6.56
N TRP A 102 11.45 0.39 -6.57
CA TRP A 102 10.77 -0.18 -7.72
C TRP A 102 9.25 -0.06 -7.55
N ILE A 103 8.53 -0.14 -8.66
CA ILE A 103 7.08 -0.07 -8.72
C ILE A 103 6.57 -1.27 -9.50
N LEU A 104 5.56 -1.95 -8.96
CA LEU A 104 4.82 -3.00 -9.64
C LEU A 104 3.38 -2.53 -9.84
N THR A 105 2.80 -2.72 -11.02
CA THR A 105 1.40 -2.36 -11.27
C THR A 105 0.68 -3.43 -12.08
N LEU A 106 -0.61 -3.59 -11.82
CA LEU A 106 -1.52 -4.42 -12.61
C LEU A 106 -2.20 -3.61 -13.74
N ARG A 107 -1.99 -2.29 -13.78
CA ARG A 107 -2.68 -1.36 -14.69
C ARG A 107 -1.78 -0.86 -15.83
N PRO A 108 -1.99 -1.32 -17.07
CA PRO A 108 -1.32 -0.80 -18.25
C PRO A 108 -1.56 0.71 -18.43
N SER A 109 -2.77 1.18 -18.10
CA SER A 109 -3.10 2.60 -18.17
C SER A 109 -2.32 3.47 -17.17
N ALA A 110 -1.71 2.89 -16.13
CA ALA A 110 -0.86 3.61 -15.20
C ALA A 110 0.53 3.90 -15.75
N LEU A 111 1.00 3.12 -16.73
CA LEU A 111 2.40 3.12 -17.17
C LEU A 111 2.90 4.49 -17.62
N ARG A 112 2.12 5.19 -18.46
CA ARG A 112 2.53 6.51 -18.98
C ARG A 112 2.75 7.50 -17.83
N TRP A 113 1.81 7.55 -16.89
CA TRP A 113 1.91 8.47 -15.76
C TRP A 113 3.07 8.08 -14.83
N LEU A 114 3.24 6.79 -14.53
CA LEU A 114 4.32 6.28 -13.69
C LEU A 114 5.69 6.59 -14.28
N LYS A 115 5.89 6.39 -15.59
CA LYS A 115 7.15 6.73 -16.27
C LYS A 115 7.48 8.23 -16.21
N VAL A 116 6.47 9.10 -16.27
CA VAL A 116 6.68 10.55 -16.17
C VAL A 116 7.07 10.96 -14.75
N HIS A 117 6.46 10.36 -13.73
CA HIS A 117 6.63 10.80 -12.33
C HIS A 117 7.76 10.04 -11.62
N PHE A 118 8.14 8.87 -12.12
CA PHE A 118 9.21 8.01 -11.60
C PHE A 118 10.15 7.56 -12.73
N PRO A 119 10.82 8.49 -13.43
CA PRO A 119 11.57 8.18 -14.65
C PRO A 119 12.74 7.21 -14.43
N SER A 120 13.34 7.23 -13.24
CA SER A 120 14.50 6.40 -12.89
C SER A 120 14.13 5.17 -12.05
N THR A 121 12.86 4.97 -11.75
CA THR A 121 12.42 3.86 -10.89
C THR A 121 12.00 2.67 -11.77
N PRO A 122 12.60 1.47 -11.57
CA PRO A 122 12.17 0.26 -12.26
C PRO A 122 10.66 0.04 -12.14
N LEU A 123 10.00 -0.16 -13.28
CA LEU A 123 8.55 -0.31 -13.39
C LEU A 123 8.21 -1.67 -13.99
N ILE A 124 7.46 -2.47 -13.23
CA ILE A 124 7.05 -3.82 -13.59
C ILE A 124 5.53 -3.80 -13.86
N LEU A 125 5.12 -4.13 -15.08
CA LEU A 125 3.72 -4.48 -15.36
C LEU A 125 3.58 -5.99 -15.15
N THR A 126 2.64 -6.42 -14.33
CA THR A 126 2.34 -7.85 -14.18
C THR A 126 0.86 -8.16 -14.39
N GLY A 127 0.59 -9.37 -14.89
CA GLY A 127 -0.75 -9.95 -14.97
C GLY A 127 -1.16 -10.70 -13.71
N TRP A 128 -0.26 -10.78 -12.71
CA TRP A 128 -0.51 -11.49 -11.46
C TRP A 128 -1.80 -10.98 -10.82
N ASP A 129 -2.75 -11.90 -10.63
CA ASP A 129 -3.98 -11.63 -9.89
C ASP A 129 -4.94 -10.58 -10.52
N ARG A 130 -5.14 -10.60 -11.85
CA ARG A 130 -6.37 -10.03 -12.44
C ARG A 130 -7.57 -10.94 -12.28
N ASP A 131 -7.35 -12.25 -12.33
CA ASP A 131 -8.43 -13.25 -12.32
C ASP A 131 -8.89 -13.62 -10.90
N GLU A 132 -7.99 -13.67 -9.91
CA GLU A 132 -8.35 -13.88 -8.50
C GLU A 132 -9.08 -12.65 -7.92
N LYS A 133 -8.61 -11.43 -8.19
CA LYS A 133 -9.34 -10.18 -7.85
C LYS A 133 -10.73 -10.10 -8.44
N ARG A 134 -10.92 -10.53 -9.69
CA ARG A 134 -12.23 -10.60 -10.33
C ARG A 134 -13.13 -11.60 -9.61
N ARG A 135 -12.60 -12.74 -9.16
CA ARG A 135 -13.33 -13.74 -8.34
C ARG A 135 -13.68 -13.18 -6.96
N HIS A 136 -12.74 -12.56 -6.25
CA HIS A 136 -12.97 -11.99 -4.93
C HIS A 136 -13.98 -10.82 -4.94
N ARG A 137 -13.95 -9.93 -5.94
CA ARG A 137 -14.95 -8.86 -6.09
C ARG A 137 -16.35 -9.38 -6.37
N ARG A 138 -16.48 -10.50 -7.10
CA ARG A 138 -17.78 -11.13 -7.40
C ARG A 138 -18.37 -11.88 -6.20
N LEU A 139 -17.54 -12.30 -5.25
CA LEU A 139 -17.95 -13.15 -4.13
C LEU A 139 -18.18 -12.39 -2.81
N GLY A 140 -18.02 -11.06 -2.79
CA GLY A 140 -18.40 -10.24 -1.63
C GLY A 140 -17.67 -10.57 -0.32
N PHE A 141 -16.50 -11.24 -0.37
CA PHE A 141 -15.79 -11.62 0.83
C PHE A 141 -15.19 -10.39 1.53
N PRO A 142 -15.48 -10.18 2.82
CA PRO A 142 -14.83 -9.14 3.60
C PRO A 142 -13.36 -9.54 3.82
N LEU A 143 -12.47 -8.56 3.71
CA LEU A 143 -11.07 -8.66 4.10
C LEU A 143 -11.03 -9.06 5.58
N LYS A 144 -10.40 -10.21 5.87
CA LYS A 144 -10.09 -10.67 7.24
C LYS A 144 -8.83 -9.99 7.73
#